data_AF-A0A2V8RGS1-F1
#
_entry.id   AF-A0A2V8RGS1-F1
#
_cell.length_a   1.000
_cell.length_b   1.000
_cell.length_c   1.000
_cell.angle_alpha   90.00
_cell.angle_beta   90.00
_cell.angle_gamma   90.00
#
_symmetry.space_group_name_H-M   'P 1'
#
loop_
_entity.id
_entity.type
_entity.pdbx_description
1 polymer ?
#
loop_
_entity_poly.entity_id
_entity_poly.type
_entity_poly.pdbx_seq_one_letter_code
_entity_poly.pdbx_strand_id
1 'polypeptide(L)'
;MPKYVIEREIPGAGDMSPQELQAVSQKSCSVLQNLGPQIQWLHSYVTGDKIYCVYIAPNEELIREHAQQGGFPANRISEIKSVIDPTTAEAKQQSATS
;
A
#
# COMPACT_ATOMS: atom_id res chain seq x y z
N MET A 1 -4.84 9.10 -10.37
CA MET A 1 -5.36 8.01 -9.52
C MET A 1 -4.71 8.12 -8.14
N PRO A 2 -5.51 8.23 -7.06
CA PRO A 2 -5.00 8.33 -5.70
C PRO A 2 -4.08 7.17 -5.29
N LYS A 3 -3.15 7.44 -4.38
CA LYS A 3 -2.33 6.43 -3.71
C LYS A 3 -2.77 6.29 -2.27
N TYR A 4 -2.63 5.11 -1.71
CA TYR A 4 -3.00 4.81 -0.34
C TYR A 4 -1.89 4.05 0.37
N VAL A 5 -1.68 4.35 1.65
CA VAL A 5 -0.96 3.50 2.60
C VAL A 5 -1.98 2.72 3.41
N ILE A 6 -1.80 1.41 3.49
CA ILE A 6 -2.62 0.50 4.27
C ILE A 6 -1.78 -0.05 5.41
N GLU A 7 -2.25 0.11 6.65
CA GLU A 7 -1.68 -0.54 7.82
C GLU A 7 -2.45 -1.84 8.10
N ARG A 8 -1.71 -2.96 8.19
CA ARG A 8 -2.25 -4.30 8.47
C ARG A 8 -1.58 -4.85 9.72
N GLU A 9 -2.36 -5.11 10.76
CA GLU A 9 -1.89 -5.73 11.99
C GLU A 9 -1.88 -7.25 11.82
N ILE A 10 -0.67 -7.81 11.79
CA ILE A 10 -0.42 -9.25 11.62
C ILE A 10 0.67 -9.60 12.63
N PRO A 11 0.30 -10.11 13.82
CA PRO A 11 1.26 -10.48 14.85
C PRO A 11 2.34 -11.42 14.30
N GLY A 12 3.61 -11.11 14.55
CA GLY A 12 4.75 -11.88 14.05
C GLY A 12 5.01 -11.78 12.54
N ALA A 13 4.47 -10.76 11.85
CA ALA A 13 4.69 -10.56 10.42
C ALA A 13 6.18 -10.52 10.03
N GLY A 14 7.02 -9.94 10.89
CA GLY A 14 8.46 -9.83 10.69
C GLY A 14 9.21 -11.16 10.81
N ASP A 15 8.60 -12.14 11.47
CA ASP A 15 9.16 -13.48 11.65
C ASP A 15 8.67 -14.47 10.58
N MET A 16 7.80 -14.02 9.66
CA MET A 16 7.31 -14.84 8.56
C MET A 16 8.47 -15.28 7.67
N SER A 17 8.51 -16.58 7.39
CA SER A 17 9.43 -17.19 6.44
C SER A 17 9.22 -16.64 5.03
N PRO A 18 10.24 -16.74 4.15
CA PRO A 18 10.10 -16.37 2.74
C PRO A 18 8.92 -17.07 2.04
N GLN A 19 8.63 -18.32 2.41
CA GLN A 19 7.52 -19.10 1.87
C GLN A 19 6.15 -18.55 2.31
N GLU A 20 6.02 -18.13 3.56
CA GLU A 20 4.80 -17.50 4.06
C GLU A 20 4.57 -16.13 3.40
N LEU A 21 5.63 -15.32 3.25
CA LEU A 21 5.56 -14.05 2.54
C LEU A 21 5.19 -14.23 1.06
N GLN A 22 5.71 -15.29 0.42
CA GLN A 22 5.34 -15.67 -0.94
C GLN A 22 3.86 -16.04 -1.02
N ALA A 23 3.35 -16.85 -0.08
CA ALA A 23 1.95 -17.27 -0.05
C ALA A 23 0.99 -16.07 0.12
N VAL A 24 1.31 -15.13 1.02
CA VAL A 24 0.54 -13.89 1.18
C VAL A 24 0.54 -13.07 -0.13
N SER A 25 1.69 -12.94 -0.77
CA SER A 25 1.82 -12.21 -2.05
C SER A 25 0.99 -12.87 -3.16
N GLN A 26 1.04 -14.19 -3.29
CA GLN A 26 0.25 -14.95 -4.26
C GLN A 26 -1.25 -14.75 -4.04
N LYS A 27 -1.71 -14.85 -2.79
CA LYS A 27 -3.12 -14.64 -2.45
C LYS A 27 -3.57 -13.21 -2.78
N SER A 28 -2.75 -12.21 -2.47
CA SER A 28 -3.03 -10.81 -2.83
C SER A 28 -3.16 -10.62 -4.35
N CYS A 29 -2.20 -11.15 -5.13
CA CYS A 29 -2.21 -11.07 -6.59
C CYS A 29 -3.42 -11.76 -7.22
N SER A 30 -3.83 -12.91 -6.69
CA SER A 30 -5.03 -13.63 -7.17
C SER A 30 -6.30 -12.80 -7.00
N VAL A 31 -6.44 -12.07 -5.89
CA VAL A 31 -7.60 -11.18 -5.67
C VAL A 31 -7.55 -9.96 -6.59
N LEU A 32 -6.37 -9.36 -6.77
CA LEU A 32 -6.20 -8.21 -7.68
C LEU A 32 -6.59 -8.56 -9.12
N GLN A 33 -6.27 -9.78 -9.58
CA GLN A 33 -6.68 -10.26 -10.90
C GLN A 33 -8.21 -10.29 -11.07
N ASN A 34 -8.96 -10.56 -10.00
CA ASN A 34 -10.43 -10.59 -10.03
C ASN A 34 -11.04 -9.18 -9.95
N LEU A 35 -10.44 -8.27 -9.17
CA LEU A 35 -10.90 -6.88 -9.04
C LEU A 35 -10.59 -6.00 -10.25
N GLY A 36 -9.65 -6.45 -11.10
CA GLY A 36 -9.30 -5.78 -12.34
C GLY A 36 -8.31 -4.62 -12.18
N PRO A 37 -8.00 -3.92 -13.29
CA PRO A 37 -6.84 -3.03 -13.39
C PRO A 37 -6.99 -1.70 -12.64
N GLN A 38 -8.18 -1.42 -12.09
CA GLN A 38 -8.49 -0.21 -11.33
C GLN A 38 -7.81 -0.16 -9.96
N ILE A 39 -7.33 -1.29 -9.45
CA ILE A 39 -6.53 -1.39 -8.23
C ILE A 39 -5.17 -1.99 -8.55
N GLN A 40 -4.12 -1.37 -8.02
CA GLN A 40 -2.76 -1.83 -8.20
C GLN A 40 -2.05 -1.84 -6.85
N TRP A 41 -1.49 -2.98 -6.49
CA TRP A 41 -0.52 -3.08 -5.41
C TRP A 41 0.87 -2.70 -5.95
N LEU A 42 1.53 -1.73 -5.29
CA LEU A 42 2.89 -1.30 -5.66
C LEU A 42 3.95 -2.12 -4.93
N HIS A 43 3.87 -2.16 -3.60
CA HIS A 43 4.77 -2.90 -2.73
C HIS A 43 4.24 -2.92 -1.29
N SER A 44 4.88 -3.72 -0.44
CA SER A 44 4.63 -3.77 0.99
C SER A 44 5.94 -3.73 1.77
N TYR A 45 5.90 -3.11 2.93
CA TYR A 45 6.95 -3.13 3.93
C TYR A 45 6.49 -4.04 5.07
N VAL A 46 7.22 -5.13 5.28
CA VAL A 46 7.02 -6.02 6.42
C VAL A 46 7.86 -5.48 7.58
N THR A 47 7.23 -5.29 8.73
CA THR A 47 7.86 -4.86 9.98
C THR A 47 7.58 -5.91 11.06
N GLY A 48 7.79 -5.62 12.35
CA GLY A 48 7.55 -6.58 13.45
C GLY A 48 6.14 -7.20 13.42
N ASP A 49 5.13 -6.47 13.91
CA ASP A 49 3.74 -6.99 13.96
C ASP A 49 2.82 -6.37 12.90
N LYS A 50 3.40 -5.67 11.92
CA LYS A 50 2.63 -4.93 10.92
C LYS A 50 3.21 -5.06 9.53
N ILE A 51 2.31 -5.05 8.55
CA ILE A 51 2.65 -4.87 7.15
C ILE A 51 2.04 -3.54 6.68
N TYR A 52 2.86 -2.69 6.06
CA TYR A 52 2.43 -1.45 5.43
C TYR A 52 2.41 -1.62 3.93
N CYS A 53 1.25 -1.51 3.30
CA CYS A 53 1.14 -1.67 1.86
C CYS A 53 0.90 -0.34 1.16
N VAL A 54 1.45 -0.18 -0.04
CA VAL A 54 1.22 0.99 -0.90
C VAL A 54 0.41 0.55 -2.12
N TYR A 55 -0.76 1.16 -2.32
CA TYR A 55 -1.69 0.85 -3.41
C TYR A 55 -2.02 2.09 -4.23
N ILE A 56 -2.37 1.90 -5.50
CA ILE A 56 -3.07 2.88 -6.34
C ILE A 56 -4.50 2.36 -6.51
N ALA A 57 -5.50 3.21 -6.26
CA ALA A 57 -6.92 2.86 -6.41
C ALA A 57 -7.76 4.14 -6.61
N PRO A 58 -8.96 4.05 -7.21
CA PRO A 58 -9.88 5.18 -7.32
C PRO A 58 -10.43 5.65 -5.96
N ASN A 59 -10.60 4.73 -5.00
CA ASN A 59 -11.21 4.99 -3.70
C ASN A 59 -10.75 3.97 -2.64
N GLU A 60 -11.13 4.22 -1.38
CA GLU A 60 -10.79 3.36 -0.24
C GLU A 60 -11.60 2.05 -0.25
N GLU A 61 -12.84 2.09 -0.74
CA GLU A 61 -13.76 0.95 -0.77
C GLU A 61 -13.18 -0.22 -1.55
N LEU A 62 -12.53 0.03 -2.69
CA LEU A 62 -11.92 -1.02 -3.51
C LEU A 62 -10.73 -1.70 -2.80
N ILE A 63 -10.01 -0.97 -1.95
CA ILE A 63 -8.94 -1.52 -1.11
C ILE A 63 -9.53 -2.38 0.02
N ARG A 64 -10.65 -1.95 0.61
CA ARG A 64 -11.39 -2.74 1.61
C ARG A 64 -11.93 -4.04 0.99
N GLU A 65 -12.45 -3.97 -0.23
CA GLU A 65 -12.91 -5.15 -0.96
C GLU A 65 -11.76 -6.13 -1.25
N HIS A 66 -10.59 -5.63 -1.68
CA HIS A 66 -9.38 -6.46 -1.83
C HIS A 66 -9.01 -7.17 -0.52
N ALA A 67 -8.99 -6.45 0.59
CA ALA A 67 -8.67 -7.02 1.89
C ALA A 67 -9.68 -8.09 2.32
N GLN A 68 -10.98 -7.82 2.10
CA GLN A 68 -12.07 -8.75 2.40
C GLN A 68 -11.98 -10.04 1.57
N GLN A 69 -11.80 -9.95 0.26
CA GLN A 69 -11.64 -11.12 -0.62
C GLN A 69 -10.31 -11.87 -0.36
N GLY A 70 -9.28 -11.14 0.05
CA GLY A 70 -7.97 -11.67 0.42
C GLY A 70 -7.94 -12.39 1.76
N GLY A 71 -8.87 -12.07 2.66
CA GLY A 71 -8.84 -12.55 4.04
C GLY A 71 -7.74 -11.91 4.88
N PHE A 72 -7.26 -10.72 4.49
CA PHE A 72 -6.23 -9.98 5.23
C PHE A 72 -6.84 -8.77 5.92
N PRO A 73 -6.31 -8.33 7.06
CA PRO A 73 -6.81 -7.13 7.70
C PRO A 73 -6.42 -5.88 6.92
N ALA A 74 -7.26 -4.84 6.98
CA ALA A 74 -6.97 -3.48 6.52
C ALA A 74 -7.38 -2.51 7.62
N ASN A 75 -6.65 -2.55 8.74
CA ASN A 75 -6.98 -1.85 9.98
C ASN A 75 -7.11 -0.35 9.75
N ARG A 76 -6.20 0.21 8.93
CA ARG A 76 -6.24 1.61 8.53
C ARG A 76 -5.88 1.76 7.06
N ILE A 77 -6.63 2.58 6.35
CA ILE A 77 -6.36 2.97 4.97
C ILE A 77 -6.26 4.50 4.98
N SER A 78 -5.16 5.04 4.46
CA SER A 78 -4.90 6.48 4.44
C SER A 78 -4.49 6.90 3.04
N GLU A 79 -5.21 7.86 2.47
CA GLU A 79 -4.83 8.45 1.19
C GLU A 79 -3.52 9.24 1.34
N ILE A 80 -2.56 9.00 0.45
CA ILE A 80 -1.31 9.74 0.37
C ILE A 80 -1.59 11.08 -0.31
N LYS A 81 -1.63 12.15 0.49
CA LYS A 81 -1.84 13.51 -0.03
C LYS A 81 -0.57 14.13 -0.61
N SER A 82 0.60 13.75 -0.11
CA SER A 82 1.91 14.21 -0.59
C SER A 82 3.00 13.23 -0.15
N VAL A 83 4.10 13.17 -0.89
CA VAL A 83 5.32 12.46 -0.50
C VAL A 83 6.40 13.52 -0.32
N ILE A 84 7.11 13.44 0.79
CA ILE A 84 8.27 14.29 1.07
C ILE A 84 9.52 13.42 1.14
N ASP A 85 10.62 13.93 0.64
CA ASP A 85 11.94 13.33 0.67
C ASP A 85 13.00 14.46 0.78
N PRO A 86 14.31 14.15 0.87
CA PRO A 86 15.33 15.20 0.98
C PRO A 86 15.28 16.27 -0.13
N THR A 87 14.81 15.95 -1.34
CA THR A 87 14.65 16.92 -2.44
C THR A 87 13.49 17.89 -2.19
N THR A 88 12.52 17.51 -1.36
CA THR A 88 11.44 18.41 -0.92
C THR A 88 11.97 19.53 -0.02
N ALA A 89 13.13 19.34 0.62
CA ALA A 89 13.81 20.40 1.38
C ALA A 89 14.49 21.43 0.48
N GLU A 90 14.72 21.12 -0.80
CA GLU A 90 15.26 22.06 -1.78
C GLU A 90 14.14 22.98 -2.27
N ALA A 91 14.14 24.24 -1.80
CA ALA A 91 13.19 25.23 -2.28
C ALA A 91 13.35 25.43 -3.79
N LYS A 92 12.28 25.22 -4.57
CA LYS A 92 12.23 25.73 -5.95
C LYS A 92 12.33 27.25 -5.88
N GLN A 93 13.49 27.82 -6.20
CA GLN A 93 13.61 29.24 -6.50
C GLN A 93 12.67 29.51 -7.69
N GLN A 94 11.50 30.07 -7.40
CA GLN A 94 10.67 30.66 -8.43
C GLN A 94 11.44 31.86 -8.95
N SER A 95 12.03 31.73 -10.14
CA SER A 95 12.45 32.89 -10.92
C SER A 95 11.18 33.70 -11.20
N ALA A 96 10.98 34.74 -10.40
CA ALA A 96 10.09 35.84 -10.75
C ALA A 96 10.69 36.51 -11.99
N THR A 97 10.23 36.08 -13.17
CA THR A 97 10.49 36.81 -14.41
C THR A 97 9.55 38.00 -14.41
N SER A 98 10.16 39.19 -14.37
CA SER A 98 9.57 40.53 -14.44
C SER A 98 8.75 40.77 -15.70
#